data_AF-A0A9D9SF54-F1
#
_entry.id   AF-A0A9D9SF54-F1
#
_cell.length_a   1.000
_cell.length_b   1.000
_cell.length_c   1.000
_cell.angle_alpha   90.00
_cell.angle_beta   90.00
_cell.angle_gamma   90.00
#
_symmetry.space_group_name_H-M   'P 1'
#
loop_
_entity.id
_entity.type
_entity.pdbx_description
1 polymer ?
#
loop_
_entity_poly.entity_id
_entity_poly.type
_entity_poly.pdbx_seq_one_letter_code
_entity_poly.pdbx_strand_id
1 'polypeptide(L)' 'MTFLDMLRTAERQNGSMLCVGLDPEPTKFPDRIKGDSNKIYDFCAAIVDATADLVSSFKP' A
#
# COMPACT_ATOMS: atom_id res chain seq x y z
N MET A 1 -12.56 -18.28 -4.49
CA MET A 1 -11.80 -17.74 -3.36
C MET A 1 -12.52 -16.48 -2.90
N THR A 2 -12.92 -16.38 -1.64
CA THR A 2 -13.60 -15.18 -1.09
C THR A 2 -12.58 -14.16 -0.59
N PHE A 3 -13.01 -12.92 -0.33
CA PHE A 3 -12.15 -11.91 0.30
C PHE A 3 -11.56 -12.40 1.63
N LEU A 4 -12.37 -13.07 2.46
CA LEU A 4 -11.91 -13.61 3.75
C LEU A 4 -10.89 -14.73 3.58
N ASP A 5 -10.98 -15.53 2.51
CA ASP A 5 -9.97 -16.56 2.22
C ASP A 5 -8.63 -15.92 1.81
N MET A 6 -8.68 -14.88 0.99
CA MET A 6 -7.48 -14.12 0.58
C MET A 6 -6.81 -13.44 1.76
N LEU A 7 -7.59 -12.74 2.60
CA LEU A 7 -7.08 -12.05 3.78
C LEU A 7 -6.39 -13.03 4.74
N ARG A 8 -7.05 -14.14 5.09
CA ARG A 8 -6.48 -15.19 5.95
C ARG A 8 -5.23 -15.84 5.38
N THR A 9 -5.06 -15.83 4.06
CA THR A 9 -3.87 -16.35 3.39
C THR A 9 -2.71 -15.38 3.54
N ALA A 10 -2.93 -14.09 3.25
CA ALA A 10 -1.94 -13.04 3.42
C ALA A 10 -1.50 -12.88 4.89
N GLU A 11 -2.45 -12.91 5.84
CA GLU A 11 -2.15 -12.83 7.28
C GLU A 11 -1.19 -13.94 7.73
N ARG A 12 -1.40 -15.17 7.26
CA ARG A 12 -0.52 -16.31 7.58
C ARG A 12 0.82 -16.23 6.88
N GLN A 13 0.82 -15.85 5.61
CA GLN A 13 2.04 -15.76 4.81
C GLN A 13 3.01 -14.72 5.38
N ASN A 14 2.49 -13.56 5.75
CA ASN A 14 3.30 -12.42 6.21
C ASN A 14 3.36 -12.32 7.74
N GLY A 15 2.65 -13.19 8.47
CA GLY A 15 2.61 -13.19 9.94
C GLY A 15 2.08 -11.86 10.53
N SER A 16 1.14 -11.21 9.83
CA SER A 16 0.78 -9.82 10.05
C SER A 16 -0.72 -9.60 9.92
N MET A 17 -1.27 -8.69 10.72
CA MET A 17 -2.64 -8.16 10.53
C MET A 17 -2.62 -6.67 10.13
N LEU A 18 -1.45 -6.14 9.76
CA LEU A 18 -1.29 -4.74 9.39
C LEU A 18 -1.99 -4.45 8.06
N CYS A 19 -2.85 -3.44 8.06
CA CYS A 19 -3.43 -2.85 6.86
C CYS A 19 -2.77 -1.49 6.60
N VAL A 20 -2.20 -1.30 5.41
CA VAL A 20 -1.58 -0.03 5.02
C VAL A 20 -2.55 0.80 4.19
N GLY A 21 -2.72 2.06 4.56
CA GLY A 21 -3.46 3.05 3.79
C GLY A 21 -2.66 3.56 2.59
N LEU A 22 -3.28 3.64 1.42
CA LEU A 22 -2.72 4.30 0.24
C LEU A 22 -3.49 5.61 0.01
N ASP A 23 -3.24 6.60 0.87
CA ASP A 23 -3.96 7.89 0.90
C ASP A 23 -3.05 9.04 0.37
N PRO A 24 -2.79 9.13 -0.95
CA PRO A 24 -1.81 10.07 -1.50
C PRO A 24 -2.28 11.52 -1.42
N GLU A 25 -1.42 12.39 -0.91
CA GLU A 25 -1.62 13.84 -0.90
C GLU A 25 -0.46 14.52 -1.65
N PRO A 26 -0.65 14.95 -2.93
CA PRO A 26 0.44 15.46 -3.77
C PRO A 26 1.24 16.61 -3.14
N THR A 27 0.60 17.45 -2.32
CA THR A 27 1.25 18.56 -1.61
C THR A 27 2.24 18.09 -0.53
N LYS A 28 2.10 16.84 -0.06
CA LYS A 28 2.97 16.18 0.93
C LYS A 28 3.97 15.21 0.30
N PHE A 29 3.96 15.06 -1.03
CA PHE A 29 4.95 14.22 -1.69
C PHE A 29 6.39 14.72 -1.47
N PRO A 30 7.39 13.81 -1.57
CA PRO A 30 8.79 14.20 -1.52
C PRO A 30 9.14 15.31 -2.52
N ASP A 31 10.11 16.16 -2.18
CA ASP A 31 10.42 17.39 -2.92
C ASP A 31 10.55 17.21 -4.44
N ARG A 32 11.11 16.09 -4.91
CA ARG A 32 11.30 15.80 -6.34
C ARG A 32 10.00 15.63 -7.14
N ILE A 33 8.91 15.28 -6.47
CA ILE A 33 7.60 15.01 -7.08
C ILE A 33 6.47 15.80 -6.40
N LYS A 34 6.82 16.82 -5.60
CA LYS A 34 5.88 17.58 -4.80
C LYS A 34 4.89 18.33 -5.69
N GLY A 35 3.61 18.15 -5.41
CA GLY A 35 2.50 18.74 -6.15
C GLY A 35 2.18 18.06 -7.49
N ASP A 36 2.97 17.08 -7.92
CA ASP A 36 2.72 16.38 -9.19
C ASP A 36 1.71 15.25 -9.01
N SER A 37 0.46 15.51 -9.37
CA SER A 37 -0.62 14.50 -9.31
C SER A 37 -0.39 13.32 -10.26
N ASN A 38 0.44 13.46 -11.29
CA ASN A 38 0.77 12.35 -12.19
C ASN A 38 1.63 11.29 -11.49
N LYS A 39 2.17 11.59 -10.30
CA LYS A 39 3.00 10.69 -9.49
C LYS A 39 2.24 9.91 -8.43
N ILE A 40 0.91 10.03 -8.38
CA ILE A 40 0.06 9.29 -7.43
C ILE A 40 0.27 7.78 -7.55
N TYR A 41 0.23 7.24 -8.76
CA TYR A 41 0.43 5.81 -8.99
C TYR A 41 1.83 5.36 -8.56
N ASP A 42 2.86 6.03 -9.08
CA ASP A 42 4.27 5.72 -8.76
C ASP A 42 4.52 5.74 -7.24
N PHE A 43 3.93 6.70 -6.54
CA PHE A 43 4.05 6.84 -5.09
C PHE A 43 3.39 5.68 -4.34
N CYS A 44 2.13 5.36 -4.67
CA CYS A 44 1.42 4.25 -4.03
C CYS A 44 2.05 2.89 -4.37
N ALA A 45 2.49 2.68 -5.62
CA ALA A 45 3.18 1.46 -6.04
C ALA A 45 4.48 1.26 -5.25
N ALA A 46 5.27 2.32 -5.06
CA ALA A 46 6.49 2.23 -4.25
C ALA A 46 6.22 1.84 -2.79
N ILE A 47 5.09 2.29 -2.20
CA ILE A 47 4.67 1.86 -0.86
C ILE A 47 4.31 0.36 -0.86
N VAL A 48 3.55 -0.09 -1.86
CA VAL A 48 3.18 -1.50 -1.99
C VAL A 48 4.42 -2.37 -2.14
N ASP A 49 5.31 -2.05 -3.07
CA ASP A 49 6.55 -2.80 -3.33
C ASP A 49 7.43 -2.90 -2.09
N ALA A 50 7.50 -1.84 -1.29
CA ALA A 50 8.31 -1.79 -0.07
C ALA A 50 7.69 -2.51 1.13
N THR A 51 6.40 -2.88 1.09
CA THR A 51 5.67 -3.40 2.27
C THR A 51 4.86 -4.67 2.02
N ALA A 52 4.77 -5.16 0.78
CA ALA A 52 3.91 -6.28 0.40
C ALA A 52 4.20 -7.59 1.15
N ASP A 53 5.44 -7.80 1.62
CA ASP A 53 5.87 -8.94 2.43
C ASP A 53 5.61 -8.77 3.93
N LEU A 54 5.19 -7.57 4.36
CA LEU A 54 4.99 -7.22 5.77
C LEU A 54 3.52 -7.02 6.17
N VAL A 55 2.62 -6.82 5.20
CA VAL A 55 1.23 -6.40 5.44
C VAL A 55 0.23 -7.48 5.04
N SER A 56 -0.98 -7.48 5.62
CA SER A 56 -2.05 -8.38 5.18
C SER A 56 -2.88 -7.79 4.04
N SER A 57 -2.96 -6.45 3.98
CA SER A 57 -3.87 -5.76 3.06
C SER A 57 -3.47 -4.30 2.84
N PHE A 58 -3.98 -3.75 1.73
CA PHE A 58 -3.91 -2.33 1.42
C PHE A 58 -5.32 -1.75 1.34
N LYS A 59 -5.53 -0.58 1.93
CA LYS A 59 -6.77 0.19 1.84
C LYS A 59 -6.51 1.47 1.03
N PRO A 60 -6.97 1.57 -0.22
CA PRO A 60 -6.90 2.82 -0.97
C PRO A 60 -7.82 3.91 -0.40
#